data_AF-A0ABD3MEK8-F1
#
_entry.id   AF-A0ABD3MEK8-F1
#
_cell.length_a   1.000
_cell.length_b   1.000
_cell.length_c   1.000
_cell.angle_alpha   90.00
_cell.angle_beta   90.00
_cell.angle_gamma   90.00
#
_symmetry.space_group_name_H-M   'P 1'
#
loop_
_entity.id
_entity.type
_entity.pdbx_description
1 polymer ?
#
loop_
_entity_poly.entity_id
_entity_poly.type
_entity_poly.pdbx_seq_one_letter_code
_entity_poly.pdbx_strand_id
1 'polypeptide(L)'
;MNALTRTAMNALPMARSAMLTSRTMATETRSHLYTGMPTNMKQLRNSIWLSDPSAYPLIVVLSFTVGFAGYFMAYNVFRNPDVRISAGRRQELIRTWEH
;
A
#
# COMPACT_ATOMS: atom_id res chain seq x y z
N MET A 1 30.96 -16.11 -25.17
CA MET A 1 30.45 -15.38 -23.98
C MET A 1 31.16 -14.06 -23.92
N ASN A 2 30.43 -12.98 -24.20
CA ASN A 2 30.98 -11.73 -24.73
C ASN A 2 31.57 -10.84 -23.61
N ALA A 3 32.70 -10.19 -23.89
CA ALA A 3 33.40 -9.29 -22.96
C ALA A 3 32.50 -8.17 -22.40
N LEU A 4 31.48 -7.78 -23.18
CA LEU A 4 30.46 -6.79 -22.81
C LEU A 4 29.62 -7.22 -21.59
N THR A 5 29.46 -8.52 -21.37
CA THR A 5 28.71 -9.07 -20.22
C THR A 5 29.54 -9.00 -18.93
N ARG A 6 30.89 -9.03 -19.02
CA ARG A 6 31.78 -8.93 -17.86
C ARG A 6 31.96 -7.50 -17.35
N THR A 7 31.94 -6.50 -18.24
CA THR A 7 32.00 -5.09 -17.83
C THR A 7 30.70 -4.59 -17.21
N ALA A 8 29.54 -5.09 -17.67
CA ALA A 8 28.25 -4.74 -17.08
C ALA A 8 28.09 -5.23 -15.62
N MET A 9 28.73 -6.35 -15.25
CA MET A 9 28.72 -6.86 -13.87
C MET A 9 29.57 -6.05 -12.89
N ASN A 10 30.57 -5.31 -13.38
CA ASN A 10 31.46 -4.49 -12.54
C ASN A 10 31.05 -3.01 -12.49
N ALA A 11 30.20 -2.54 -13.42
CA ALA A 11 29.79 -1.15 -13.53
C ALA A 11 28.55 -0.78 -12.69
N LEU A 12 27.80 -1.78 -12.22
CA LEU A 12 26.70 -1.54 -11.29
C LEU A 12 27.16 -1.93 -9.88
N PRO A 13 27.21 -1.01 -8.91
CA PRO A 13 27.30 -1.41 -7.52
C PRO A 13 26.04 -2.23 -7.24
N MET A 14 26.18 -3.56 -7.23
CA MET A 14 25.21 -4.41 -6.55
C MET A 14 25.13 -3.87 -5.13
N ALA A 15 24.03 -3.19 -4.82
CA ALA A 15 23.68 -2.71 -3.50
C ALA A 15 23.48 -3.93 -2.58
N ARG A 16 24.58 -4.58 -2.23
CA ARG A 16 24.67 -5.50 -1.12
C ARG A 16 24.66 -4.63 0.13
N SER A 17 23.70 -4.92 1.01
CA SER A 17 23.65 -4.47 2.41
C SER A 17 23.01 -3.10 2.65
N ALA A 18 21.67 -3.06 2.67
CA ALA A 18 20.92 -2.12 3.50
C ALA A 18 19.65 -2.72 4.11
N MET A 19 19.55 -4.06 4.19
CA MET A 19 18.35 -4.73 4.71
C MET A 19 18.67 -5.48 6.01
N LEU A 20 19.20 -4.80 7.04
CA LEU A 20 19.32 -5.41 8.38
C LEU A 20 19.21 -4.43 9.56
N THR A 21 18.94 -3.14 9.34
CA THR A 21 18.79 -2.14 10.43
C THR A 21 17.37 -1.59 10.54
N SER A 22 16.36 -2.44 10.39
CA SER A 22 14.96 -2.02 10.55
C SER A 22 14.11 -3.12 11.21
N ARG A 23 14.57 -3.64 12.36
CA ARG A 23 13.74 -4.52 13.21
C ARG A 23 13.78 -4.19 14.71
N THR A 24 14.61 -3.24 15.14
CA THR A 24 14.77 -2.89 16.57
C THR A 24 13.80 -1.80 17.04
N MET A 25 13.42 -0.87 16.15
CA MET A 25 12.49 0.22 16.50
C MET A 25 11.13 -0.28 17.01
N ALA A 26 10.63 -1.40 16.48
CA ALA A 26 9.32 -1.93 16.87
C ALA A 26 9.31 -2.56 18.28
N THR A 27 10.46 -2.96 18.83
CA THR A 27 10.53 -3.51 20.19
C THR A 27 10.65 -2.40 21.23
N GLU A 28 11.45 -1.37 20.94
CA GLU A 28 11.59 -0.19 21.82
C GLU A 28 10.32 0.66 21.85
N THR A 29 9.68 0.86 20.69
CA THR A 29 8.39 1.58 20.58
C THR A 29 7.25 0.84 21.25
N ARG A 30 7.38 -0.47 21.55
CA ARG A 30 6.36 -1.27 22.23
C ARG A 30 6.64 -1.45 23.72
N SER A 31 7.69 -0.84 24.26
CA SER A 31 8.06 -0.96 25.67
C SER A 31 6.99 -0.39 26.62
N HIS A 32 6.20 0.59 26.17
CA HIS A 32 5.08 1.14 26.94
C HIS A 32 3.76 0.41 26.70
N LEU A 33 3.72 -0.53 25.75
CA LEU A 33 2.50 -1.26 25.44
C LEU A 33 2.30 -2.43 26.41
N TYR A 34 1.12 -2.48 27.01
CA TYR A 34 0.76 -3.55 27.93
C TYR A 34 0.56 -4.88 27.17
N THR A 35 1.32 -5.92 27.52
CA THR A 35 1.40 -7.20 26.79
C THR A 35 0.40 -8.27 27.27
N GLY A 36 -0.53 -7.94 28.16
CA GLY A 36 -1.57 -8.85 28.67
C GLY A 36 -3.00 -8.40 28.31
N MET A 37 -3.99 -9.16 28.79
CA MET A 37 -5.39 -8.74 28.71
C MET A 37 -5.64 -7.59 29.71
N PRO A 38 -6.06 -6.41 29.25
CA PRO A 38 -6.17 -5.24 30.13
C PRO A 38 -7.31 -5.42 31.12
N THR A 39 -7.04 -5.20 32.40
CA THR A 39 -8.05 -5.30 33.48
C THR A 39 -8.59 -3.94 33.91
N ASN A 40 -7.99 -2.85 33.42
CA ASN A 40 -8.35 -1.48 33.75
C ASN A 40 -8.26 -0.59 32.50
N MET A 41 -9.06 0.48 32.45
CA MET A 41 -9.07 1.49 31.39
C MET A 41 -7.70 2.10 31.10
N LYS A 42 -6.85 2.29 32.12
CA LYS A 42 -5.49 2.82 31.92
C LYS A 42 -4.60 1.83 31.15
N GLN A 43 -4.72 0.53 31.43
CA GLN A 43 -4.01 -0.52 30.70
C GLN A 43 -4.57 -0.69 29.30
N LEU A 44 -5.90 -0.58 29.13
CA LEU A 44 -6.54 -0.63 27.82
C LEU A 44 -6.06 0.49 26.90
N ARG A 45 -5.96 1.72 27.42
CA ARG A 45 -5.41 2.84 26.65
C ARG A 45 -3.97 2.59 26.22
N ASN A 46 -3.15 1.99 27.09
CA ASN A 46 -1.76 1.68 26.79
C ASN A 46 -1.58 0.37 26.01
N SER A 47 -2.62 -0.43 25.76
CA SER A 47 -2.52 -1.65 24.93
C SER A 47 -2.97 -1.42 23.48
N ILE A 48 -3.68 -0.32 23.22
CA ILE A 48 -4.18 0.01 21.90
C ILE A 48 -3.13 0.79 21.11
N TRP A 49 -2.73 0.28 19.94
CA TRP A 49 -1.76 0.92 19.04
C TRP A 49 -2.20 2.30 18.52
N LEU A 50 -3.51 2.63 18.55
CA LEU A 50 -3.99 3.99 18.28
C LEU A 50 -3.59 5.02 19.36
N SER A 51 -3.15 4.58 20.54
CA SER A 51 -2.63 5.49 21.56
C SER A 51 -1.26 6.07 21.19
N ASP A 52 -0.57 5.46 20.22
CA ASP A 52 0.77 5.84 19.80
C ASP A 52 0.70 6.98 18.76
N PRO A 53 1.30 8.15 19.03
CA PRO A 53 1.30 9.25 18.07
C PRO A 53 1.95 8.89 16.72
N SER A 54 2.87 7.93 16.72
CA SER A 54 3.53 7.42 15.52
C SER A 54 2.62 6.57 14.63
N ALA A 55 1.44 6.15 15.12
CA ALA A 55 0.46 5.41 14.33
C ALA A 55 -0.29 6.30 13.33
N TYR A 56 -0.47 7.60 13.64
CA TYR A 56 -1.28 8.50 12.79
C TYR A 56 -0.72 8.70 11.38
N PRO A 57 0.60 8.90 11.17
CA PRO A 57 1.17 8.93 9.82
C PRO A 57 0.90 7.67 9.00
N LEU A 58 0.94 6.48 9.63
CA LEU A 58 0.64 5.22 8.96
C LEU A 58 -0.84 5.13 8.58
N ILE A 59 -1.73 5.58 9.46
CA ILE A 59 -3.17 5.66 9.18
C ILE A 59 -3.41 6.54 7.96
N VAL A 60 -2.77 7.71 7.86
CA VAL A 60 -2.92 8.61 6.70
C VAL A 60 -2.50 7.92 5.40
N VAL A 61 -1.34 7.26 5.38
CA VAL A 61 -0.83 6.58 4.17
C VAL A 61 -1.74 5.41 3.77
N LEU A 62 -2.20 4.61 4.73
CA LEU A 62 -3.11 3.50 4.48
C LEU A 62 -4.46 3.99 3.94
N SER A 63 -5.05 5.00 4.58
CA SER A 63 -6.30 5.61 4.12
C SER A 63 -6.16 6.20 2.72
N PHE A 64 -5.05 6.88 2.44
CA PHE A 64 -4.79 7.41 1.10
C PHE A 64 -4.65 6.29 0.07
N THR A 65 -3.90 5.24 0.37
CA THR A 65 -3.66 4.13 -0.58
C THR A 65 -4.96 3.40 -0.92
N VAL A 66 -5.75 3.04 0.11
CA VAL A 66 -7.04 2.36 -0.07
C VAL A 66 -8.03 3.29 -0.78
N GLY A 67 -8.10 4.56 -0.37
CA GLY A 67 -8.97 5.55 -0.99
C GLY A 67 -8.64 5.81 -2.45
N PHE A 68 -7.36 5.95 -2.78
CA PHE A 68 -6.89 6.21 -4.13
C PHE A 68 -7.06 4.99 -5.05
N ALA A 69 -6.74 3.79 -4.57
CA ALA A 69 -7.00 2.56 -5.31
C ALA A 69 -8.50 2.37 -5.57
N GLY A 70 -9.33 2.54 -4.55
CA GLY A 70 -10.79 2.48 -4.68
C GLY A 70 -11.33 3.54 -5.64
N TYR A 71 -10.80 4.77 -5.58
CA TYR A 71 -11.15 5.83 -6.51
C TYR A 71 -10.82 5.46 -7.96
N PHE A 72 -9.62 4.96 -8.23
CA PHE A 72 -9.22 4.55 -9.58
C PHE A 72 -10.07 3.41 -10.12
N MET A 73 -10.36 2.41 -9.28
CA MET A 73 -11.26 1.32 -9.65
C MET A 73 -12.66 1.86 -9.98
N ALA A 74 -13.25 2.66 -9.09
CA ALA A 74 -14.55 3.26 -9.31
C ALA A 74 -14.58 4.15 -10.57
N TYR A 75 -13.55 4.97 -10.78
CA TYR A 75 -13.42 5.82 -11.96
C TYR A 75 -13.51 5.00 -13.25
N ASN A 76 -12.74 3.92 -13.35
CA ASN A 76 -12.76 3.04 -14.52
C ASN A 76 -14.10 2.34 -14.66
N VAL A 77 -14.69 1.88 -13.56
CA VAL A 77 -16.00 1.22 -13.56
C VAL A 77 -17.11 2.14 -14.07
N PHE A 78 -17.09 3.44 -13.74
CA PHE A 78 -18.15 4.36 -14.11
C PHE A 78 -17.88 5.16 -15.39
N ARG A 79 -16.63 5.34 -15.80
CA ARG A 79 -16.27 6.19 -16.94
C ARG A 79 -15.69 5.44 -18.13
N ASN A 80 -15.28 4.18 -17.97
CA ASN A 80 -14.87 3.39 -19.12
C ASN A 80 -16.11 3.04 -19.98
N PRO A 81 -16.14 3.38 -21.27
CA PRO A 81 -17.26 3.04 -22.17
C PRO A 81 -17.47 1.53 -22.31
N ASP A 82 -16.42 0.72 -22.08
CA ASP A 82 -16.50 -0.74 -22.14
C ASP A 82 -17.27 -1.32 -20.94
N VAL A 83 -17.35 -0.60 -19.83
CA VAL A 83 -17.99 -1.05 -18.59
C VAL A 83 -19.46 -0.61 -18.59
N ARG A 84 -20.34 -1.54 -19.00
CA ARG A 84 -21.78 -1.31 -19.25
C ARG A 84 -22.68 -1.50 -18.03
N ILE A 85 -22.29 -0.91 -16.90
CA ILE A 85 -23.08 -1.06 -15.67
C ILE A 85 -24.36 -0.20 -15.72
N SER A 86 -24.30 0.99 -16.30
CA SER A 86 -25.47 1.88 -16.44
C SER A 86 -26.36 1.46 -17.62
N ALA A 87 -27.69 1.56 -17.44
CA ALA A 87 -28.67 1.10 -18.42
C ALA A 87 -28.53 1.81 -19.79
N GLY A 88 -28.18 3.10 -19.79
CA GLY A 88 -28.03 3.88 -21.03
C GLY A 88 -26.85 3.45 -21.91
N ARG A 89 -25.76 2.92 -21.35
CA ARG A 89 -24.57 2.49 -22.12
C ARG A 89 -24.63 1.02 -22.56
N ARG A 90 -25.59 0.25 -22.05
CA ARG A 90 -25.74 -1.17 -22.45
C ARG A 90 -26.17 -1.35 -23.91
N GLN A 91 -26.84 -0.35 -24.48
CA GLN A 91 -27.39 -0.40 -25.83
C GLN A 91 -26.58 0.39 -26.87
N GLU A 92 -25.44 0.97 -26.47
CA GLU A 92 -24.58 1.71 -27.39
C GLU A 92 -23.85 0.76 -28.35
N LEU A 93 -23.68 1.13 -29.62
CA LEU A 93 -23.03 0.28 -30.62
C LEU A 93 -21.50 0.41 -30.45
N ILE A 94 -20.82 -0.66 -30.01
CA ILE A 94 -19.38 -0.63 -29.65
C ILE A 94 -18.48 -0.43 -30.88
N ARG A 95 -18.92 -0.91 -32.03
CA ARG A 95 -18.07 -1.02 -33.21
C ARG A 95 -18.89 -0.87 -34.47
N THR A 96 -18.63 0.20 -35.20
CA THR A 96 -19.06 0.36 -36.60
C THR A 96 -17.96 -0.24 -37.48
N TRP A 97 -18.34 -1.19 -38.33
CA TRP A 97 -17.41 -1.86 -39.25
C TRP A 97 -17.43 -1.23 -40.64
N GLU A 98 -17.93 0.00 -40.75
CA GLU A 98 -18.07 0.71 -42.01
C GLU A 98 -16.71 1.29 -42.42
N HIS A 99 -16.06 0.57 -43.34
CA HIS A 99 -15.03 1.05 -44.25
C HIS A 99 -15.59 0.98 -45.67
#